data_AF-A0A1I7ESD4-F1
#
_entry.id   AF-A0A1I7ESD4-F1
#
_cell.length_a   1.000
_cell.length_b   1.000
_cell.length_c   1.000
_cell.angle_alpha   90.00
_cell.angle_beta   90.00
_cell.angle_gamma   90.00
#
_symmetry.space_group_name_H-M   'P 1'
#
loop_
_entity.id
_entity.type
_entity.pdbx_description
1 polymer ?
#
loop_
_entity_poly.entity_id
_entity_poly.type
_entity_poly.pdbx_seq_one_letter_code
_entity_poly.pdbx_strand_id
1 'polypeptide(L)'
;MADLAPRSYLFVPGNRPDRFAKAAASGVDVIVIDLEDAVPATEKKIARAALAEWLATNSTPVAVRVNDVNSEWFRDDIALCRAPSVAAVMLPKTERIDDIFLCEFAGKPTD
;
A
#
# COMPACT_ATOMS: atom_id res chain seq x y z
N MET A 1 -14.49 5.38 -11.05
CA MET A 1 -13.56 6.49 -11.29
C MET A 1 -13.32 6.52 -12.78
N ALA A 2 -13.48 7.68 -13.42
CA ALA A 2 -13.37 7.81 -14.87
C ALA A 2 -11.99 7.35 -15.39
N ASP A 3 -12.02 6.90 -16.64
CA ASP A 3 -11.02 6.25 -17.50
C ASP A 3 -9.75 7.08 -17.80
N LEU A 4 -9.24 7.84 -16.82
CA LEU A 4 -8.04 8.66 -16.95
C LEU A 4 -6.94 8.08 -16.08
N ALA A 5 -5.81 7.75 -16.71
CA ALA A 5 -4.60 7.34 -16.01
C ALA A 5 -4.22 8.38 -14.94
N PRO A 6 -3.82 7.95 -13.74
CA PRO A 6 -3.41 8.85 -12.68
C PRO A 6 -2.22 9.70 -13.14
N ARG A 7 -2.27 11.01 -12.89
CA ARG A 7 -1.23 11.98 -13.28
C ARG A 7 -0.22 12.19 -12.17
N SER A 8 -0.58 11.78 -10.95
CA SER A 8 0.22 12.01 -9.75
C SER A 8 0.06 10.87 -8.74
N TYR A 9 1.19 10.43 -8.20
CA TYR A 9 1.29 9.47 -7.11
C TYR A 9 2.03 10.13 -5.95
N LEU A 10 1.43 10.16 -4.77
CA LEU A 10 2.05 10.67 -3.55
C LEU A 10 2.42 9.50 -2.64
N PHE A 11 3.72 9.25 -2.52
CA PHE A 11 4.25 8.22 -1.63
C PHE A 11 4.33 8.74 -0.19
N VAL A 12 3.80 7.95 0.74
CA VAL A 12 3.77 8.25 2.17
C VAL A 12 4.34 7.07 2.93
N PRO A 13 5.44 7.25 3.70
CA PRO A 13 6.00 6.15 4.50
C PRO A 13 4.98 5.62 5.51
N GLY A 14 4.79 4.29 5.55
CA GLY A 14 3.82 3.65 6.45
C GLY A 14 4.13 3.80 7.94
N ASN A 15 5.40 4.07 8.28
CA ASN A 15 5.84 4.41 9.63
C ASN A 15 5.60 5.90 10.01
N ARG A 16 4.93 6.68 9.16
CA ARG A 16 4.60 8.10 9.37
C ARG A 16 3.08 8.34 9.31
N PRO A 17 2.29 7.75 10.23
CA PRO A 17 0.83 7.91 10.25
C PRO A 17 0.39 9.38 10.41
N ASP A 18 1.24 10.24 10.98
CA ASP A 18 1.06 11.69 11.04
C ASP A 18 0.85 12.35 9.66
N ARG A 19 1.24 11.66 8.58
CA ARG A 19 1.14 12.15 7.19
C ARG A 19 -0.08 11.64 6.44
N PHE A 20 -0.76 10.59 6.90
CA PHE A 20 -1.86 9.96 6.15
C PHE A 20 -3.02 10.93 5.93
N ALA A 21 -3.45 11.64 6.97
CA ALA A 21 -4.51 12.64 6.87
C ALA A 21 -4.16 13.80 5.94
N LYS A 22 -2.89 14.22 5.91
CA LYS A 22 -2.42 15.27 5.00
C LYS A 22 -2.41 14.80 3.55
N ALA A 23 -2.00 13.56 3.30
CA ALA A 23 -2.05 12.96 1.98
C ALA A 23 -3.50 12.83 1.48
N ALA A 24 -4.43 12.40 2.35
CA ALA A 24 -5.86 12.34 2.05
C ALA A 24 -6.45 13.71 1.65
N ALA A 25 -5.92 14.80 2.21
CA ALA A 25 -6.35 16.16 1.90
C ALA A 25 -5.59 16.82 0.72
N SER A 26 -4.65 16.13 0.08
CA SER A 26 -3.72 16.75 -0.88
C SER A 26 -4.29 17.00 -2.28
N GLY A 27 -5.36 16.30 -2.67
CA GLY A 27 -5.92 16.34 -4.02
C GLY A 27 -5.11 15.55 -5.06
N VAL A 28 -4.15 14.71 -4.63
CA VAL A 28 -3.42 13.78 -5.50
C VAL A 28 -4.36 12.73 -6.11
N ASP A 29 -4.03 12.23 -7.30
CA ASP A 29 -4.83 11.19 -7.95
C ASP A 29 -4.70 9.84 -7.22
N VAL A 30 -3.49 9.46 -6.77
CA VAL A 30 -3.23 8.24 -5.99
C VAL A 30 -2.34 8.52 -4.79
N ILE A 31 -2.79 8.09 -3.61
CA ILE A 31 -1.97 8.03 -2.40
C ILE A 31 -1.39 6.62 -2.32
N VAL A 32 -0.07 6.51 -2.24
CA VAL A 32 0.63 5.24 -2.06
C VAL A 32 1.17 5.20 -0.64
N ILE A 33 0.62 4.34 0.21
CA ILE A 33 1.24 4.06 1.51
C ILE A 33 2.34 3.04 1.31
N ASP A 34 3.57 3.45 1.59
CA ASP A 34 4.77 2.66 1.35
C ASP A 34 5.14 1.85 2.59
N LEU A 35 5.05 0.52 2.50
CA LEU A 35 5.55 -0.40 3.52
C LEU A 35 6.96 -0.89 3.21
N GLU A 36 7.55 -0.45 2.10
CA GLU A 36 8.78 -0.98 1.52
C GLU A 36 9.99 -0.07 1.76
N ASP A 37 10.70 0.44 0.75
CA ASP A 37 12.00 1.10 0.91
C ASP A 37 11.96 2.37 1.79
N ALA A 38 10.80 3.03 1.94
CA ALA A 38 10.67 4.16 2.86
C ALA A 38 10.52 3.77 4.35
N VAL A 39 10.44 2.47 4.66
CA VAL A 39 10.27 1.95 6.02
C VAL A 39 11.47 1.06 6.39
N PRO A 40 12.21 1.38 7.46
CA PRO A 40 13.28 0.51 7.96
C PRO A 40 12.75 -0.88 8.34
N ALA A 41 13.57 -1.93 8.17
CA ALA A 41 13.19 -3.31 8.50
C ALA A 41 12.65 -3.46 9.94
N THR A 42 13.23 -2.75 10.90
CA THR A 42 12.82 -2.75 12.31
C THR A 42 11.43 -2.14 12.55
N GLU A 43 10.89 -1.39 11.60
CA GLU A 43 9.63 -0.66 11.73
C GLU A 43 8.51 -1.22 10.86
N LYS A 44 8.78 -2.25 10.03
CA LYS A 44 7.79 -2.85 9.11
C LYS A 44 6.50 -3.27 9.82
N LYS A 45 6.63 -3.93 10.97
CA LYS A 45 5.49 -4.37 11.78
C LYS A 45 4.68 -3.19 12.33
N ILE A 46 5.36 -2.12 12.77
CA ILE A 46 4.72 -0.92 13.31
C ILE A 46 4.02 -0.15 12.19
N ALA A 47 4.67 0.01 11.03
CA ALA A 47 4.10 0.65 9.86
C ALA A 47 2.81 -0.05 9.39
N ARG A 48 2.84 -1.38 9.33
CA ARG A 48 1.66 -2.18 8.98
C ARG A 48 0.52 -2.02 9.98
N ALA A 49 0.84 -2.04 11.28
CA ALA A 49 -0.15 -1.86 12.34
C ALA A 49 -0.78 -0.45 12.29
N ALA A 50 0.03 0.59 12.09
CA ALA A 50 -0.44 1.97 11.96
C ALA A 50 -1.37 2.14 10.73
N LEU A 51 -1.01 1.53 9.60
CA LEU A 51 -1.87 1.52 8.42
C LEU A 51 -3.18 0.76 8.68
N ALA A 52 -3.14 -0.39 9.36
CA ALA A 52 -4.34 -1.15 9.72
C ALA A 52 -5.31 -0.33 10.59
N GLU A 53 -4.80 0.34 11.63
CA GLU A 53 -5.58 1.20 12.51
C GLU A 53 -6.22 2.37 11.75
N TRP A 54 -5.45 2.99 10.84
CA TRP A 54 -5.95 4.07 10.01
C TRP A 54 -7.05 3.59 9.05
N LEU A 55 -6.86 2.46 8.36
CA LEU A 55 -7.85 1.87 7.45
C LEU A 55 -9.13 1.41 8.17
N ALA A 56 -9.05 1.05 9.46
CA ALA A 56 -10.23 0.67 10.24
C ALA A 56 -11.19 1.84 10.51
N THR A 57 -10.68 3.07 10.44
CA THR A 57 -11.45 4.29 10.77
C THR A 57 -11.60 5.25 9.59
N ASN A 58 -10.92 5.00 8.46
CA ASN A 58 -10.92 5.86 7.28
C ASN A 58 -11.26 5.08 6.01
N SER A 59 -12.10 5.67 5.17
CA SER A 59 -12.54 5.11 3.89
C SER A 59 -11.83 5.70 2.67
N THR A 60 -10.86 6.61 2.88
CA THR A 60 -10.05 7.20 1.80
C THR A 60 -9.33 6.10 1.02
N PRO A 61 -9.57 5.97 -0.30
CA PRO A 61 -8.90 4.99 -1.13
C PRO A 61 -7.39 5.22 -1.17
N VAL A 62 -6.61 4.17 -0.94
CA VAL A 62 -5.14 4.20 -1.06
C VAL A 62 -4.63 3.01 -1.85
N ALA A 63 -3.54 3.19 -2.59
CA ALA A 63 -2.68 2.09 -2.99
C ALA A 63 -1.71 1.77 -1.84
N VAL A 64 -1.31 0.51 -1.72
CA VAL A 64 -0.29 0.09 -0.76
C VAL A 64 0.88 -0.50 -1.52
N ARG A 65 2.07 0.11 -1.39
CA ARG A 65 3.31 -0.52 -1.86
C ARG A 65 3.77 -1.52 -0.80
N VAL A 66 3.60 -2.80 -1.12
CA VAL A 66 3.94 -3.91 -0.21
C VAL A 66 5.44 -4.19 -0.25
N ASN A 67 5.94 -4.99 0.68
CA ASN A 67 7.33 -5.46 0.61
C ASN A 67 7.53 -6.45 -0.55
N ASP A 68 8.79 -6.65 -0.96
CA ASP A 68 9.20 -7.64 -1.98
C ASP A 68 8.65 -9.04 -1.70
N VAL A 69 8.27 -9.80 -2.74
CA VAL A 69 7.68 -11.14 -2.62
C VAL A 69 8.56 -12.15 -1.86
N ASN A 70 9.88 -11.96 -1.87
CA ASN A 70 10.85 -12.81 -1.18
C ASN A 70 11.10 -12.38 0.27
N SER A 71 10.52 -11.26 0.70
CA SER A 71 10.67 -10.76 2.07
C SER A 71 9.78 -11.52 3.06
N GLU A 72 10.18 -11.52 4.34
CA GLU A 72 9.37 -12.08 5.42
C GLU A 72 8.07 -11.29 5.69
N TRP A 73 7.94 -10.07 5.15
CA TRP A 73 6.84 -9.15 5.42
C TRP A 73 5.70 -9.24 4.41
N PHE A 74 5.99 -9.71 3.19
CA PHE A 74 5.05 -9.69 2.06
C PHE A 74 3.69 -10.31 2.39
N ARG A 75 3.69 -11.51 2.98
CA ARG A 75 2.44 -12.24 3.26
C ARG A 75 1.49 -11.44 4.15
N ASP A 76 2.02 -10.80 5.18
CA ASP A 76 1.21 -10.01 6.10
C ASP A 76 0.76 -8.69 5.46
N ASP A 77 1.57 -8.10 4.57
CA ASP A 77 1.19 -6.91 3.81
C ASP A 77 0.04 -7.23 2.84
N ILE A 78 0.10 -8.36 2.14
CA ILE A 78 -0.99 -8.85 1.29
C ILE A 78 -2.28 -9.07 2.10
N ALA A 79 -2.16 -9.66 3.29
CA ALA A 79 -3.31 -9.86 4.17
C ALA A 79 -3.96 -8.53 4.59
N LEU A 80 -3.16 -7.50 4.90
CA LEU A 80 -3.62 -6.15 5.17
C LEU A 80 -4.35 -5.53 3.97
N CYS A 81 -3.82 -5.74 2.76
CA CYS A 81 -4.37 -5.16 1.52
C CYS A 81 -5.79 -5.63 1.18
N ARG A 82 -6.31 -6.64 1.88
CA ARG A 82 -7.73 -7.05 1.77
C ARG A 82 -8.70 -6.02 2.36
N ALA A 83 -8.21 -5.01 3.10
CA ALA A 83 -9.04 -3.96 3.65
C ALA A 83 -9.87 -3.24 2.55
N PRO A 84 -11.13 -2.84 2.83
CA PRO A 84 -12.00 -2.24 1.80
C PRO A 84 -11.44 -0.98 1.15
N SER A 85 -10.79 -0.11 1.93
CA SER A 85 -10.21 1.16 1.47
C SER A 85 -8.86 1.02 0.76
N VAL A 86 -8.27 -0.17 0.72
CA VAL A 86 -7.13 -0.43 -0.18
C VAL A 86 -7.69 -0.63 -1.59
N ALA A 87 -7.31 0.26 -2.49
CA ALA A 87 -7.78 0.29 -3.88
C ALA A 87 -6.89 -0.55 -4.81
N ALA A 88 -5.59 -0.64 -4.53
CA ALA A 88 -4.62 -1.37 -5.33
C ALA A 88 -3.42 -1.82 -4.47
N VAL A 89 -2.77 -2.89 -4.92
CA VAL A 89 -1.44 -3.30 -4.46
C VAL A 89 -0.43 -2.79 -5.47
N MET A 90 0.64 -2.15 -5.01
CA MET A 90 1.78 -1.82 -5.83
C MET A 90 2.91 -2.81 -5.49
N LEU A 91 3.26 -3.67 -6.44
CA LEU A 91 4.27 -4.71 -6.20
C LEU A 91 5.67 -4.20 -6.61
N PRO A 92 6.62 -4.09 -5.68
CA PRO A 92 7.98 -3.67 -6.02
C PRO A 92 8.77 -4.84 -6.60
N LYS A 93 9.82 -4.51 -7.37
CA LYS A 93 10.89 -5.45 -7.74
C LYS A 93 10.39 -6.73 -8.45
N THR A 94 9.26 -6.65 -9.14
CA THR A 94 8.66 -7.74 -9.93
C THR A 94 9.60 -8.22 -11.03
N GLU A 95 9.95 -9.51 -11.02
CA GLU A 95 10.81 -10.12 -12.05
C GLU A 95 10.08 -11.22 -12.84
N ARG A 96 9.00 -11.76 -12.27
CA ARG A 96 8.26 -12.89 -12.85
C ARG A 96 6.76 -12.65 -12.79
N ILE A 97 6.04 -13.27 -13.72
CA ILE A 97 4.57 -13.26 -13.71
C ILE A 97 4.00 -13.92 -12.44
N ASP A 98 4.68 -14.92 -11.90
CA ASP A 98 4.28 -15.62 -10.68
C ASP A 98 4.21 -14.67 -9.47
N ASP A 99 5.07 -13.64 -9.44
CA ASP A 99 5.10 -12.64 -8.37
C ASP A 99 3.78 -11.85 -8.33
N ILE A 100 3.21 -11.55 -9.51
CA ILE A 100 1.92 -10.86 -9.66
C ILE A 100 0.77 -11.77 -9.20
N PHE A 101 0.81 -13.06 -9.51
CA PHE A 101 -0.22 -14.00 -9.05
C PHE A 101 -0.26 -14.13 -7.52
N LEU A 102 0.88 -13.93 -6.84
CA LEU A 102 0.89 -13.88 -5.38
C LEU A 102 0.15 -12.64 -4.81
N CYS A 103 0.05 -11.55 -5.56
CA CYS A 103 -0.72 -10.37 -5.14
C CYS A 103 -2.24 -10.56 -5.28
N GLU A 104 -2.72 -11.50 -6.11
CA GLU A 104 -4.16 -11.77 -6.27
C GLU A 104 -4.83 -12.19 -4.95
N PHE A 105 -4.08 -12.74 -3.99
CA PHE A 105 -4.57 -13.04 -2.64
C PHE A 105 -5.06 -11.80 -1.87
N ALA A 106 -4.65 -10.59 -2.25
CA ALA A 106 -5.21 -9.34 -1.71
C ALA A 106 -6.65 -9.09 -2.20
N GLY A 107 -7.05 -9.69 -3.33
CA GLY A 107 -8.33 -9.41 -3.99
C GLY A 107 -8.42 -8.00 -4.56
N LYS A 108 -7.27 -7.39 -4.90
CA LYS A 108 -7.13 -6.03 -5.42
C LYS A 108 -6.38 -6.06 -6.76
N PRO A 109 -6.59 -5.08 -7.65
CA PRO A 109 -5.71 -4.91 -8.81
C PRO A 109 -4.27 -4.68 -8.35
N THR A 110 -3.32 -5.22 -9.11
CA THR A 110 -1.89 -5.01 -8.92
C THR A 110 -1.39 -4.04 -9.99
N ASP A 111 -0.74 -2.96 -9.55
CA ASP A 111 0.01 -1.98 -10.36
C ASP A 111 1.51 -2.31 -10.29
#